data_AF-A0A3P1XUC9-F1
#
_entry.id   AF-A0A3P1XUC9-F1
#
_cell.length_a   1.000
_cell.length_b   1.000
_cell.length_c   1.000
_cell.angle_alpha   90.00
_cell.angle_beta   90.00
_cell.angle_gamma   90.00
#
_symmetry.space_group_name_H-M   'P 1'
#
loop_
_entity.id
_entity.type
_entity.pdbx_description
1 polymer ?
#
loop_
_entity_poly.entity_id
_entity_poly.type
_entity_poly.pdbx_seq_one_letter_code
_entity_poly.pdbx_strand_id
1 'polypeptide(L)'
;TNYNENRLSVESIVNIKGGTSNTSIGGAGVYGENFTLNNNGSVWGGDGYNGGIAVSGNKISINNYRNVYGGNGLGGSGSSGGAGLSGDDIIVDNYRSIYGGDDVGGTGGSGVTGSNITVHNSGGILGGNGVNGGDGINGSNLFITNDNMISGGYGIKQGGDAISGNQITLNNNGIVQGGYGPDGGCSVYGEDIHINNHGNLSGLYNSQKDAYNTS
;
A
#
# COMPACT_ATOMS: atom_id res chain seq x y z
N THR A 1 24.79 -1.98 22.69
CA THR A 1 24.18 -1.26 21.54
C THR A 1 24.31 -2.17 20.34
N ASN A 2 23.19 -2.70 19.82
CA ASN A 2 23.21 -3.48 18.58
C ASN A 2 23.44 -2.52 17.41
N TYR A 3 24.54 -2.68 16.68
CA TYR A 3 24.93 -1.85 15.54
C TYR A 3 24.24 -2.28 14.22
N ASN A 4 23.20 -3.12 14.28
CA ASN A 4 22.61 -3.78 13.11
C ASN A 4 21.30 -3.13 12.61
N GLU A 5 20.91 -1.96 13.10
CA GLU A 5 19.74 -1.23 12.57
C GLU A 5 20.21 -0.07 11.71
N ASN A 6 20.07 -0.18 10.39
CA ASN A 6 20.26 0.95 9.50
C ASN A 6 19.11 1.94 9.73
N ARG A 7 19.40 3.16 10.20
CA ARG A 7 18.35 4.17 10.46
C ARG A 7 18.47 5.30 9.45
N LEU A 8 17.43 5.49 8.65
CA LEU A 8 17.24 6.66 7.80
C LEU A 8 16.18 7.56 8.44
N SER A 9 16.50 8.84 8.64
CA SER A 9 15.54 9.84 9.08
C SER A 9 15.41 10.91 8.01
N VAL A 10 14.22 11.04 7.44
CA VAL A 10 13.89 12.09 6.47
C VAL A 10 13.32 13.26 7.24
N GLU A 11 14.01 14.38 7.24
CA GLU A 11 13.55 15.60 7.92
C GLU A 11 12.37 16.24 7.20
N SER A 12 11.58 17.04 7.92
CA SER A 12 10.31 17.58 7.40
C SER A 12 10.40 18.51 6.20
N ILE A 13 11.58 19.09 5.97
CA ILE A 13 11.88 19.95 4.81
C ILE A 13 12.51 19.18 3.65
N VAL A 14 12.83 17.90 3.85
CA VAL A 14 13.52 17.06 2.86
C VAL A 14 12.52 16.15 2.19
N ASN A 15 12.62 16.06 0.86
CA ASN A 15 11.81 15.17 0.05
C ASN A 15 12.75 14.22 -0.70
N ILE A 16 12.45 12.92 -0.66
CA ILE A 16 13.20 11.91 -1.41
C ILE A 16 12.36 11.49 -2.61
N LYS A 17 12.92 11.57 -3.82
CA LYS A 17 12.23 11.13 -5.05
C LYS A 17 13.12 10.20 -5.85
N GLY A 18 12.56 9.04 -6.22
CA GLY A 18 13.18 8.12 -7.15
C GLY A 18 13.31 8.69 -8.56
N GLY A 19 14.29 8.21 -9.33
CA GLY A 19 14.52 8.69 -10.69
C GLY A 19 13.39 8.34 -11.66
N THR A 20 12.99 9.28 -12.51
CA THR A 20 11.94 9.04 -13.52
C THR A 20 12.50 8.34 -14.77
N SER A 21 11.73 7.47 -15.41
CA SER A 21 12.11 6.83 -16.68
C SER A 21 10.95 6.61 -17.65
N ASN A 22 11.02 7.15 -18.87
CA ASN A 22 9.92 7.02 -19.84
C ASN A 22 9.87 5.65 -20.54
N THR A 23 10.89 4.81 -20.38
CA THR A 23 11.02 3.53 -21.11
C THR A 23 11.23 2.33 -20.19
N SER A 24 11.40 2.55 -18.89
CA SER A 24 11.63 1.52 -17.89
C SER A 24 10.86 1.80 -16.61
N ILE A 25 11.03 0.93 -15.62
CA ILE A 25 10.52 1.14 -14.27
C ILE A 25 11.18 2.41 -13.68
N GLY A 26 10.40 3.25 -13.01
CA GLY A 26 10.92 4.37 -12.24
C GLY A 26 11.73 3.89 -11.03
N GLY A 27 12.74 4.65 -10.63
CA GLY A 27 13.60 4.31 -9.50
C GLY A 27 12.84 4.32 -8.17
N ALA A 28 13.31 3.55 -7.20
CA ALA A 28 12.78 3.64 -5.85
C ALA A 28 13.19 4.96 -5.18
N GLY A 29 12.35 5.50 -4.29
CA GLY A 29 12.73 6.64 -3.45
C GLY A 29 13.76 6.21 -2.42
N VAL A 30 13.44 5.19 -1.63
CA VAL A 30 14.32 4.54 -0.67
C VAL A 30 14.36 3.05 -0.95
N TYR A 31 15.56 2.47 -0.99
CA TYR A 31 15.77 1.04 -1.12
C TYR A 31 16.82 0.56 -0.10
N GLY A 32 16.55 -0.55 0.59
CA GLY A 32 17.51 -1.12 1.53
C GLY A 32 17.05 -2.43 2.18
N GLU A 33 17.90 -3.03 2.99
CA GLU A 33 17.57 -4.20 3.79
C GLU A 33 17.82 -3.89 5.27
N ASN A 34 16.90 -4.36 6.12
CA ASN A 34 17.01 -4.25 7.58
C ASN A 34 17.22 -2.81 8.04
N PHE A 35 16.21 -1.97 7.78
CA PHE A 35 16.28 -0.55 8.10
C PHE A 35 15.00 0.00 8.73
N THR A 36 15.20 1.06 9.51
CA THR A 36 14.12 1.90 10.03
C THR A 36 14.10 3.23 9.28
N LEU A 37 12.92 3.63 8.78
CA LEU A 37 12.67 4.92 8.16
C LEU A 37 11.77 5.79 9.04
N ASN A 38 12.29 6.90 9.52
CA ASN A 38 11.49 7.96 10.15
C ASN A 38 11.14 9.00 9.09
N ASN A 39 9.94 8.91 8.52
CA ASN A 39 9.52 9.76 7.43
C ASN A 39 8.81 11.03 7.93
N ASN A 40 9.57 12.08 8.23
CA ASN A 40 9.00 13.39 8.58
C ASN A 40 8.85 14.32 7.38
N GLY A 41 9.52 14.02 6.27
CA GLY A 41 9.36 14.62 4.94
C GLY A 41 8.56 13.69 4.01
N SER A 42 8.51 13.93 2.70
CA SER A 42 7.76 13.02 1.81
C SER A 42 8.67 12.16 0.94
N VAL A 43 8.22 10.95 0.61
CA VAL A 43 8.98 9.99 -0.21
C VAL A 43 8.16 9.61 -1.45
N TRP A 44 8.80 9.64 -2.61
CA TRP A 44 8.19 9.29 -3.89
C TRP A 44 9.01 8.22 -4.60
N GLY A 45 8.31 7.26 -5.20
CA GLY A 45 8.84 6.51 -6.32
C GLY A 45 9.00 7.41 -7.53
N GLY A 46 9.94 7.08 -8.41
CA GLY A 46 10.07 7.74 -9.70
C GLY A 46 8.94 7.34 -10.62
N ASP A 47 8.41 8.27 -11.40
CA ASP A 47 7.46 7.94 -12.46
C ASP A 47 8.16 7.09 -13.53
N GLY A 48 7.46 6.19 -14.20
CA GLY A 48 8.07 5.56 -15.37
C GLY A 48 7.12 4.78 -16.24
N TYR A 49 7.63 4.01 -17.23
CA TYR A 49 6.76 3.11 -18.00
C TYR A 49 5.94 2.26 -17.05
N ASN A 50 6.62 1.69 -16.04
CA ASN A 50 6.01 1.31 -14.78
C ASN A 50 6.49 2.27 -13.69
N GLY A 51 5.61 2.62 -12.76
CA GLY A 51 5.95 3.43 -11.62
C GLY A 51 6.95 2.75 -10.68
N GLY A 52 7.87 3.54 -10.14
CA GLY A 52 8.82 3.11 -9.11
C GLY A 52 8.15 3.00 -7.74
N ILE A 53 8.70 2.14 -6.89
CA ILE A 53 8.19 1.94 -5.53
C ILE A 53 8.76 3.04 -4.62
N ALA A 54 7.95 3.67 -3.77
CA ALA A 54 8.47 4.76 -2.94
C ALA A 54 9.50 4.26 -1.91
N VAL A 55 9.16 3.20 -1.18
CA VAL A 55 10.03 2.55 -0.19
C VAL A 55 10.03 1.05 -0.45
N SER A 56 11.18 0.47 -0.75
CA SER A 56 11.31 -0.94 -1.16
C SER A 56 12.45 -1.67 -0.45
N GLY A 57 12.32 -2.98 -0.30
CA GLY A 57 13.34 -3.82 0.36
C GLY A 57 12.76 -4.82 1.34
N ASN A 58 13.62 -5.40 2.19
CA ASN A 58 13.20 -6.41 3.18
C ASN A 58 13.52 -5.94 4.60
N LYS A 59 12.74 -6.39 5.59
CA LYS A 59 12.89 -6.01 7.01
C LYS A 59 12.84 -4.50 7.19
N ILE A 60 11.71 -3.93 6.81
CA ILE A 60 11.49 -2.48 6.83
C ILE A 60 10.63 -2.14 8.04
N SER A 61 11.07 -1.19 8.86
CA SER A 61 10.21 -0.52 9.84
C SER A 61 10.06 0.94 9.43
N ILE A 62 8.83 1.41 9.22
CA ILE A 62 8.57 2.81 8.84
C ILE A 62 7.68 3.50 9.86
N ASN A 63 8.13 4.64 10.36
CA ASN A 63 7.32 5.62 11.08
C ASN A 63 6.92 6.73 10.10
N ASN A 64 5.69 6.66 9.59
CA ASN A 64 5.26 7.55 8.53
C ASN A 64 4.48 8.76 9.06
N TYR A 65 5.17 9.88 9.24
CA TYR A 65 4.58 11.15 9.70
C TYR A 65 4.16 12.07 8.55
N ARG A 66 4.45 11.67 7.31
CA ARG A 66 4.17 12.44 6.08
C ARG A 66 3.76 11.51 4.93
N ASN A 67 3.78 12.00 3.71
CA ASN A 67 3.22 11.24 2.61
C ASN A 67 4.28 10.34 1.96
N VAL A 68 3.84 9.14 1.57
CA VAL A 68 4.59 8.17 0.76
C VAL A 68 3.80 7.93 -0.51
N TYR A 69 4.44 8.04 -1.67
CA TYR A 69 3.78 7.95 -2.97
C TYR A 69 4.51 6.98 -3.88
N GLY A 70 3.85 5.93 -4.33
CA GLY A 70 4.29 5.19 -5.50
C GLY A 70 4.44 6.13 -6.71
N GLY A 71 5.43 5.84 -7.55
CA GLY A 71 5.61 6.56 -8.81
C GLY A 71 4.48 6.20 -9.78
N ASN A 72 4.12 7.11 -10.68
CA ASN A 72 3.06 6.84 -11.64
C ASN A 72 3.56 5.97 -12.80
N GLY A 73 2.68 5.11 -13.30
CA GLY A 73 2.83 4.45 -14.59
C GLY A 73 2.46 5.41 -15.72
N LEU A 74 3.37 5.57 -16.66
CA LEU A 74 3.24 6.42 -17.85
C LEU A 74 3.08 5.59 -19.12
N GLY A 75 3.07 4.26 -18.97
CA GLY A 75 2.94 3.30 -20.06
C GLY A 75 1.53 3.22 -20.64
N GLY A 76 1.41 2.38 -21.67
CA GLY A 76 0.13 2.01 -22.26
C GLY A 76 -0.43 0.73 -21.63
N SER A 77 -1.24 -0.03 -22.37
CA SER A 77 -1.78 -1.30 -21.88
C SER A 77 -0.69 -2.22 -21.33
N GLY A 78 -0.84 -2.65 -20.07
CA GLY A 78 0.07 -3.58 -19.41
C GLY A 78 1.13 -2.93 -18.51
N SER A 79 1.15 -1.60 -18.38
CA SER A 79 1.94 -0.93 -17.35
C SER A 79 1.27 -0.97 -15.97
N SER A 80 2.02 -0.56 -14.95
CA SER A 80 1.46 -0.33 -13.62
C SER A 80 2.03 0.91 -12.93
N GLY A 81 1.25 1.45 -12.00
CA GLY A 81 1.77 2.35 -10.97
C GLY A 81 2.68 1.60 -9.99
N GLY A 82 3.58 2.33 -9.34
CA GLY A 82 4.45 1.78 -8.32
C GLY A 82 3.75 1.70 -6.96
N ALA A 83 4.19 0.81 -6.08
CA ALA A 83 3.65 0.75 -4.74
C ALA A 83 4.16 1.91 -3.85
N GLY A 84 3.39 2.29 -2.83
CA GLY A 84 3.90 3.17 -1.78
C GLY A 84 5.02 2.48 -0.99
N LEU A 85 4.74 1.27 -0.50
CA LEU A 85 5.67 0.39 0.21
C LEU A 85 5.65 -1.00 -0.40
N SER A 86 6.83 -1.64 -0.58
CA SER A 86 6.90 -3.01 -1.09
C SER A 86 8.05 -3.84 -0.54
N GLY A 87 7.76 -5.11 -0.23
CA GLY A 87 8.73 -6.14 0.10
C GLY A 87 8.32 -7.00 1.29
N ASP A 88 9.28 -7.67 1.93
CA ASP A 88 8.98 -8.68 2.96
C ASP A 88 9.41 -8.25 4.36
N ASP A 89 8.68 -8.71 5.38
CA ASP A 89 8.88 -8.36 6.79
C ASP A 89 8.76 -6.84 7.03
N ILE A 90 7.57 -6.29 6.76
CA ILE A 90 7.33 -4.84 6.84
C ILE A 90 6.51 -4.52 8.10
N ILE A 91 6.96 -3.53 8.86
CA ILE A 91 6.22 -2.92 9.97
C ILE A 91 5.94 -1.46 9.59
N VAL A 92 4.66 -1.09 9.54
CA VAL A 92 4.19 0.23 9.13
C VAL A 92 3.44 0.91 10.27
N ASP A 93 4.05 1.91 10.89
CA ASP A 93 3.39 2.84 11.81
C ASP A 93 2.97 4.08 11.01
N ASN A 94 1.74 4.08 10.50
CA ASN A 94 1.25 5.09 9.58
C ASN A 94 0.41 6.17 10.28
N TYR A 95 0.95 7.38 10.36
CA TYR A 95 0.26 8.55 10.93
C TYR A 95 -0.26 9.50 9.85
N ARG A 96 0.15 9.32 8.59
CA ARG A 96 -0.29 10.11 7.45
C ARG A 96 -0.64 9.21 6.27
N SER A 97 -0.26 9.52 5.04
CA SER A 97 -0.87 8.89 3.87
C SER A 97 0.16 8.14 3.05
N ILE A 98 -0.17 6.91 2.69
CA ILE A 98 0.57 6.05 1.78
C ILE A 98 -0.32 5.86 0.55
N TYR A 99 0.23 6.13 -0.62
CA TYR A 99 -0.46 6.03 -1.89
C TYR A 99 0.28 5.08 -2.82
N GLY A 100 -0.45 4.20 -3.48
CA GLY A 100 0.00 3.62 -4.73
C GLY A 100 0.05 4.68 -5.83
N GLY A 101 0.92 4.48 -6.81
CA GLY A 101 1.01 5.35 -7.98
C GLY A 101 -0.13 5.10 -8.96
N ASP A 102 -0.55 6.14 -9.67
CA ASP A 102 -1.61 6.02 -10.67
C ASP A 102 -1.04 5.48 -11.99
N ASP A 103 -1.87 4.80 -12.78
CA ASP A 103 -1.58 4.42 -14.15
C ASP A 103 -2.85 4.41 -15.02
N VAL A 104 -3.00 5.44 -15.83
CA VAL A 104 -4.19 5.66 -16.66
C VAL A 104 -4.32 4.63 -17.80
N GLY A 105 -3.22 3.97 -18.20
CA GLY A 105 -3.18 2.96 -19.25
C GLY A 105 -3.18 1.52 -18.74
N GLY A 106 -2.90 1.34 -17.44
CA GLY A 106 -2.63 0.06 -16.80
C GLY A 106 -3.30 -0.09 -15.44
N THR A 107 -2.63 -0.78 -14.52
CA THR A 107 -3.14 -1.02 -13.16
C THR A 107 -2.52 -0.02 -12.19
N GLY A 108 -3.31 0.59 -11.32
CA GLY A 108 -2.77 1.42 -10.23
C GLY A 108 -1.89 0.60 -9.29
N GLY A 109 -0.89 1.23 -8.69
CA GLY A 109 -0.03 0.56 -7.71
C GLY A 109 -0.75 0.34 -6.38
N SER A 110 -0.28 -0.60 -5.56
CA SER A 110 -0.84 -0.79 -4.21
C SER A 110 -0.29 0.26 -3.23
N GLY A 111 -1.05 0.60 -2.19
CA GLY A 111 -0.52 1.41 -1.09
C GLY A 111 0.65 0.70 -0.39
N VAL A 112 0.41 -0.52 0.08
CA VAL A 112 1.41 -1.41 0.68
C VAL A 112 1.32 -2.80 0.05
N THR A 113 2.45 -3.43 -0.29
CA THR A 113 2.46 -4.78 -0.87
C THR A 113 3.61 -5.68 -0.40
N GLY A 114 3.39 -7.00 -0.34
CA GLY A 114 4.44 -7.99 -0.04
C GLY A 114 4.04 -9.08 0.97
N SER A 115 4.94 -9.48 1.86
CA SER A 115 4.71 -10.60 2.80
C SER A 115 5.12 -10.27 4.23
N ASN A 116 4.46 -10.88 5.21
CA ASN A 116 4.69 -10.65 6.65
C ASN A 116 4.58 -9.17 7.00
N ILE A 117 3.38 -8.61 6.78
CA ILE A 117 3.15 -7.17 6.91
C ILE A 117 2.36 -6.90 8.20
N THR A 118 2.92 -6.06 9.06
CA THR A 118 2.25 -5.49 10.22
C THR A 118 1.96 -4.02 9.96
N VAL A 119 0.70 -3.60 10.10
CA VAL A 119 0.28 -2.22 9.88
C VAL A 119 -0.48 -1.69 11.09
N HIS A 120 -0.05 -0.55 11.62
CA HIS A 120 -0.81 0.30 12.52
C HIS A 120 -1.19 1.57 11.76
N ASN A 121 -2.43 1.66 11.30
CA ASN A 121 -2.89 2.73 10.43
C ASN A 121 -3.76 3.74 11.18
N SER A 122 -3.20 4.91 11.51
CA SER A 122 -3.95 6.08 11.99
C SER A 122 -4.16 7.14 10.88
N GLY A 123 -3.63 6.91 9.69
CA GLY A 123 -3.74 7.78 8.53
C GLY A 123 -4.49 7.15 7.35
N GLY A 124 -4.04 7.42 6.12
CA GLY A 124 -4.65 6.84 4.92
C GLY A 124 -3.72 5.83 4.24
N ILE A 125 -4.23 4.70 3.80
CA ILE A 125 -3.56 3.81 2.86
C ILE A 125 -4.48 3.65 1.65
N LEU A 126 -4.02 4.11 0.49
CA LEU A 126 -4.83 4.17 -0.72
C LEU A 126 -4.10 3.51 -1.88
N GLY A 127 -4.81 2.62 -2.57
CA GLY A 127 -4.37 2.15 -3.87
C GLY A 127 -4.39 3.25 -4.92
N GLY A 128 -3.52 3.14 -5.92
CA GLY A 128 -3.46 4.04 -7.06
C GLY A 128 -4.61 3.79 -8.03
N ASN A 129 -4.95 4.80 -8.81
CA ASN A 129 -6.00 4.73 -9.81
C ASN A 129 -5.48 4.11 -11.12
N GLY A 130 -6.35 3.47 -11.89
CA GLY A 130 -5.99 3.05 -13.25
C GLY A 130 -7.13 2.52 -14.08
N VAL A 131 -6.80 1.76 -15.13
CA VAL A 131 -7.78 0.91 -15.81
C VAL A 131 -8.35 -0.10 -14.83
N ASN A 132 -7.46 -0.71 -14.05
CA ASN A 132 -7.80 -1.41 -12.82
C ASN A 132 -7.20 -0.62 -11.66
N GLY A 133 -7.97 -0.40 -10.60
CA GLY A 133 -7.45 0.23 -9.38
C GLY A 133 -6.45 -0.67 -8.69
N GLY A 134 -5.43 -0.08 -8.08
CA GLY A 134 -4.52 -0.80 -7.19
C GLY A 134 -5.14 -1.02 -5.81
N ASP A 135 -4.61 -1.98 -5.07
CA ASP A 135 -5.15 -2.30 -3.75
C ASP A 135 -4.67 -1.31 -2.69
N GLY A 136 -5.43 -1.13 -1.61
CA GLY A 136 -4.91 -0.42 -0.44
C GLY A 136 -3.71 -1.18 0.14
N ILE A 137 -3.93 -2.45 0.50
CA ILE A 137 -2.91 -3.39 0.99
C ILE A 137 -3.06 -4.72 0.23
N ASN A 138 -1.97 -5.27 -0.31
CA ASN A 138 -1.97 -6.56 -0.98
C ASN A 138 -0.83 -7.46 -0.46
N GLY A 139 -1.11 -8.66 -0.01
CA GLY A 139 -0.01 -9.55 0.39
C GLY A 139 -0.39 -10.78 1.19
N SER A 140 0.63 -11.37 1.82
CA SER A 140 0.46 -12.57 2.64
C SER A 140 0.88 -12.35 4.08
N ASN A 141 0.22 -13.05 5.02
CA ASN A 141 0.47 -12.93 6.46
C ASN A 141 0.36 -11.48 6.94
N LEU A 142 -0.86 -10.95 6.82
CA LEU A 142 -1.18 -9.56 7.10
C LEU A 142 -1.74 -9.41 8.51
N PHE A 143 -1.13 -8.57 9.33
CA PHE A 143 -1.67 -8.14 10.63
C PHE A 143 -1.93 -6.64 10.61
N ILE A 144 -3.18 -6.25 10.60
CA ILE A 144 -3.60 -4.87 10.37
C ILE A 144 -4.44 -4.38 11.54
N THR A 145 -4.04 -3.27 12.13
CA THR A 145 -4.88 -2.45 13.01
C THR A 145 -5.19 -1.15 12.27
N ASN A 146 -6.45 -0.89 11.99
CA ASN A 146 -6.89 0.26 11.21
C ASN A 146 -7.79 1.17 12.04
N ASP A 147 -7.33 2.39 12.33
CA ASP A 147 -8.07 3.42 13.04
C ASP A 147 -8.53 4.57 12.12
N ASN A 148 -8.22 4.49 10.83
CA ASN A 148 -8.58 5.52 9.85
C ASN A 148 -8.91 4.88 8.51
N MET A 149 -8.31 5.26 7.37
CA MET A 149 -8.80 4.81 6.06
C MET A 149 -7.85 3.85 5.37
N ILE A 150 -8.38 2.71 4.90
CA ILE A 150 -7.76 1.84 3.91
C ILE A 150 -8.71 1.77 2.71
N SER A 151 -8.23 2.07 1.52
CA SER A 151 -9.06 2.08 0.31
C SER A 151 -8.35 1.50 -0.90
N GLY A 152 -9.08 0.74 -1.70
CA GLY A 152 -8.66 0.44 -3.06
C GLY A 152 -8.73 1.70 -3.93
N GLY A 153 -7.96 1.70 -5.01
CA GLY A 153 -7.94 2.79 -5.99
C GLY A 153 -9.11 2.72 -6.97
N TYR A 154 -9.39 3.83 -7.63
CA TYR A 154 -10.40 3.88 -8.69
C TYR A 154 -9.92 3.09 -9.92
N GLY A 155 -10.81 2.29 -10.50
CA GLY A 155 -10.61 1.61 -11.77
C GLY A 155 -11.65 1.99 -12.81
N ILE A 156 -11.20 2.24 -14.04
CA ILE A 156 -12.10 2.42 -15.18
C ILE A 156 -12.91 1.15 -15.46
N LYS A 157 -12.34 -0.04 -15.21
CA LYS A 157 -12.98 -1.35 -15.35
C LYS A 157 -13.29 -1.99 -14.01
N GLN A 158 -12.29 -2.09 -13.15
CA GLN A 158 -12.40 -2.74 -11.84
C GLN A 158 -11.68 -1.91 -10.78
N GLY A 159 -12.37 -1.58 -9.68
CA GLY A 159 -11.74 -0.92 -8.54
C GLY A 159 -10.78 -1.86 -7.81
N GLY A 160 -9.73 -1.32 -7.20
CA GLY A 160 -8.84 -2.15 -6.38
C GLY A 160 -9.53 -2.63 -5.11
N ASP A 161 -9.06 -3.72 -4.52
CA ASP A 161 -9.53 -4.13 -3.20
C ASP A 161 -8.93 -3.22 -2.13
N ALA A 162 -9.63 -3.00 -1.02
CA ALA A 162 -8.99 -2.27 0.09
C ALA A 162 -7.87 -3.11 0.70
N ILE A 163 -8.13 -4.39 0.93
CA ILE A 163 -7.16 -5.37 1.43
C ILE A 163 -7.34 -6.66 0.62
N SER A 164 -6.28 -7.16 -0.01
CA SER A 164 -6.28 -8.42 -0.76
C SER A 164 -5.15 -9.36 -0.30
N GLY A 165 -5.38 -10.67 -0.38
CA GLY A 165 -4.33 -11.69 -0.22
C GLY A 165 -4.67 -12.86 0.69
N ASN A 166 -3.77 -13.30 1.57
CA ASN A 166 -3.99 -14.50 2.39
C ASN A 166 -3.44 -14.38 3.82
N GLN A 167 -4.06 -15.10 4.76
CA GLN A 167 -3.76 -15.03 6.20
C GLN A 167 -3.89 -13.60 6.71
N ILE A 168 -5.11 -13.08 6.67
CA ILE A 168 -5.42 -11.69 6.97
C ILE A 168 -6.02 -11.61 8.37
N THR A 169 -5.36 -10.91 9.29
CA THR A 169 -5.95 -10.51 10.57
C THR A 169 -6.16 -9.00 10.57
N LEU A 170 -7.41 -8.57 10.68
CA LEU A 170 -7.81 -7.17 10.64
C LEU A 170 -8.56 -6.78 11.92
N ASN A 171 -8.00 -5.83 12.68
CA ASN A 171 -8.70 -5.09 13.72
C ASN A 171 -9.09 -3.72 13.16
N ASN A 172 -10.36 -3.54 12.79
CA ASN A 172 -10.81 -2.31 12.14
C ASN A 172 -11.67 -1.45 13.07
N ASN A 173 -11.20 -0.25 13.39
CA ASN A 173 -11.94 0.83 14.02
C ASN A 173 -12.27 1.98 13.03
N GLY A 174 -11.65 1.96 11.85
CA GLY A 174 -11.78 2.98 10.82
C GLY A 174 -12.67 2.57 9.64
N ILE A 175 -12.32 3.02 8.44
CA ILE A 175 -12.97 2.73 7.16
C ILE A 175 -12.07 1.81 6.34
N VAL A 176 -12.63 0.71 5.86
CA VAL A 176 -12.03 -0.15 4.83
C VAL A 176 -12.98 -0.21 3.65
N GLN A 177 -12.55 0.30 2.51
CA GLN A 177 -13.42 0.50 1.36
C GLN A 177 -12.81 -0.02 0.06
N GLY A 178 -13.53 -0.89 -0.63
CA GLY A 178 -13.15 -1.28 -1.99
C GLY A 178 -13.14 -0.07 -2.93
N GLY A 179 -12.21 -0.07 -3.86
CA GLY A 179 -12.10 0.94 -4.90
C GLY A 179 -13.35 0.99 -5.78
N TYR A 180 -13.61 2.16 -6.34
CA TYR A 180 -14.72 2.34 -7.26
C TYR A 180 -14.35 1.89 -8.67
N GLY A 181 -15.24 1.15 -9.32
CA GLY A 181 -15.16 0.80 -10.75
C GLY A 181 -16.44 0.06 -11.17
N PRO A 182 -16.68 -0.14 -12.47
CA PRO A 182 -17.83 -0.92 -12.95
C PRO A 182 -17.97 -2.30 -12.29
N ASP A 183 -16.86 -3.02 -12.13
CA ASP A 183 -16.82 -4.33 -11.47
C ASP A 183 -16.66 -4.21 -9.94
N GLY A 184 -16.50 -2.98 -9.43
CA GLY A 184 -16.23 -2.68 -8.02
C GLY A 184 -14.86 -3.16 -7.54
N GLY A 185 -14.63 -2.99 -6.24
CA GLY A 185 -13.55 -3.60 -5.47
C GLY A 185 -14.10 -4.13 -4.14
N CYS A 186 -13.45 -5.13 -3.58
CA CYS A 186 -13.81 -5.71 -2.28
C CYS A 186 -13.26 -4.87 -1.14
N SER A 187 -13.93 -4.87 0.01
CA SER A 187 -13.31 -4.32 1.23
C SER A 187 -12.15 -5.20 1.67
N VAL A 188 -12.37 -6.53 1.69
CA VAL A 188 -11.36 -7.53 1.99
C VAL A 188 -11.58 -8.73 1.07
N TYR A 189 -10.55 -9.16 0.35
CA TYR A 189 -10.57 -10.30 -0.57
C TYR A 189 -9.43 -11.27 -0.26
N GLY A 190 -9.71 -12.58 -0.21
CA GLY A 190 -8.66 -13.54 0.12
C GLY A 190 -9.08 -14.84 0.78
N GLU A 191 -8.09 -15.49 1.38
CA GLU A 191 -8.18 -16.75 2.13
C GLU A 191 -7.65 -16.57 3.57
N ASP A 192 -8.19 -17.36 4.51
CA ASP A 192 -7.83 -17.32 5.94
C ASP A 192 -7.94 -15.91 6.55
N ILE A 193 -9.17 -15.40 6.59
CA ILE A 193 -9.45 -14.01 6.99
C ILE A 193 -10.12 -13.97 8.36
N HIS A 194 -9.48 -13.32 9.32
CA HIS A 194 -10.03 -13.01 10.65
C HIS A 194 -10.24 -11.50 10.78
N ILE A 195 -11.48 -11.08 11.03
CA ILE A 195 -11.83 -9.66 11.15
C ILE A 195 -12.50 -9.41 12.49
N ASN A 196 -11.91 -8.52 13.28
CA ASN A 196 -12.55 -7.87 14.41
C ASN A 196 -12.92 -6.43 14.00
N ASN A 197 -14.20 -6.18 13.75
CA ASN A 197 -14.66 -4.92 13.18
C ASN A 197 -15.51 -4.11 14.13
N HIS A 198 -15.02 -2.94 14.50
CA HIS A 198 -15.73 -1.87 15.20
C HIS A 198 -15.93 -0.62 14.31
N GLY A 199 -15.41 -0.62 13.08
CA GLY A 199 -15.51 0.45 12.10
C GLY A 199 -16.46 0.16 10.92
N ASN A 200 -16.25 0.85 9.80
CA ASN A 200 -16.98 0.66 8.55
C ASN A 200 -16.18 -0.21 7.58
N LEU A 201 -16.85 -1.20 7.00
CA LEU A 201 -16.37 -2.03 5.91
C LEU A 201 -17.39 -1.91 4.76
N SER A 202 -16.99 -1.31 3.64
CA SER A 202 -17.89 -1.03 2.50
C SER A 202 -17.34 -1.58 1.18
N GLY A 203 -18.11 -2.45 0.52
CA GLY A 203 -17.67 -3.25 -0.64
C GLY A 203 -18.24 -4.67 -0.60
N LEU A 204 -18.02 -5.45 -1.67
CA LEU A 204 -18.34 -6.88 -1.67
C LEU A 204 -17.35 -7.60 -0.73
N TYR A 205 -17.87 -8.48 0.13
CA TYR A 205 -17.05 -9.46 0.84
C TYR A 205 -17.01 -10.72 0.00
N ASN A 206 -15.83 -11.17 -0.39
CA ASN A 206 -15.67 -12.47 -1.00
C ASN A 206 -14.52 -13.20 -0.32
N SER A 207 -14.81 -13.81 0.83
CA SER A 207 -13.90 -14.81 1.40
C SER A 207 -14.22 -16.13 0.73
N GLN A 208 -13.24 -16.71 0.03
CA GLN A 208 -13.27 -18.14 -0.21
C GLN A 208 -12.75 -18.78 1.07
N LYS A 209 -13.69 -19.21 1.92
CA LYS A 209 -13.49 -20.06 3.11
C LYS A 209 -13.06 -19.31 4.39
N ASP A 210 -13.71 -19.68 5.50
CA ASP A 210 -13.36 -19.39 6.91
C ASP A 210 -13.21 -17.92 7.36
N ALA A 211 -14.10 -17.02 6.91
CA ALA A 211 -14.20 -15.68 7.51
C ALA A 211 -15.05 -15.67 8.79
N TYR A 212 -14.43 -15.30 9.92
CA TYR A 212 -15.12 -15.07 11.19
C TYR A 212 -15.14 -13.56 11.48
N ASN A 213 -16.33 -12.95 11.39
CA ASN A 213 -16.56 -11.57 11.82
C ASN A 213 -17.16 -11.61 13.24
N THR A 214 -16.38 -11.21 14.24
CA THR A 214 -16.91 -11.01 15.60
C THR A 214 -17.21 -9.52 15.77
N SER A 215 -18.50 -9.19 15.87
CA SER A 215 -19.00 -7.86 16.24
C SER A 215 -18.97 -7.63 17.74
#